data_AF-A0A947B433-F1
#
_entry.id   AF-A0A947B433-F1
#
_cell.length_a   1.000
_cell.length_b   1.000
_cell.length_c   1.000
_cell.angle_alpha   90.00
_cell.angle_beta   90.00
_cell.angle_gamma   90.00
#
_symmetry.space_group_name_H-M   'P 1'
#
loop_
_entity.id
_entity.type
_entity.pdbx_description
1 polymer ?
#
loop_
_entity_poly.entity_id
_entity_poly.type
_entity_poly.pdbx_seq_one_letter_code
_entity_poly.pdbx_strand_id
1 'polypeptide(L)'
;MSSHTSHQFTHAYYHEMPDGTIKQINPFTGTAVWTPPGRGDKPISNVIPASAKKIDVTKREDYCNFCSARYLNTPPEKARMIEKKGKHVILKDVKAEELHDTDAEFRRVPNLFEIVTYDYWTTNYDFGMTPENVQRKADYLSSAEGIRHVIDIVDLKLRAANYTDQQIKSISLEEKLKMSNAFFGGGHELIVAQHHYRSKAEYDSELCSSGELTPDEHYRYFMFTIDAIEDIVKANRYVRYVSVFQNWLSNAGASFDHLHKQLVAIDEWGVAIEREIHHFRINQN
;
A
#
# COMPACT_ATOMS: atom_id res chain seq x y z
N MET A 1 43.78 -24.56 -33.81
CA MET A 1 42.80 -25.29 -33.00
C MET A 1 42.91 -24.80 -31.57
N SER A 2 42.05 -23.87 -31.17
CA SER A 2 41.91 -23.48 -29.77
C SER A 2 40.45 -23.70 -29.43
N SER A 3 40.20 -24.64 -28.52
CA SER A 3 38.89 -25.09 -28.12
C SER A 3 38.16 -23.94 -27.42
N HIS A 4 37.09 -23.45 -28.03
CA HIS A 4 36.07 -22.72 -27.29
C HIS A 4 35.53 -23.67 -26.22
N THR A 5 35.91 -23.44 -24.96
CA THR A 5 35.20 -23.99 -23.81
C THR A 5 33.82 -23.38 -23.82
N SER A 6 32.88 -24.04 -24.49
CA SER A 6 31.46 -23.80 -24.30
C SER A 6 31.15 -24.03 -22.83
N HIS A 7 30.87 -22.97 -22.07
CA HIS A 7 30.28 -23.13 -20.74
C HIS A 7 28.94 -23.86 -20.92
N GLN A 8 28.97 -25.15 -20.62
CA GLN A 8 28.01 -26.17 -21.05
C GLN A 8 26.74 -26.19 -20.19
N PHE A 9 26.13 -25.03 -19.92
CA PHE A 9 24.91 -24.93 -19.11
C PHE A 9 23.81 -24.08 -19.78
N THR A 10 23.95 -23.81 -21.08
CA THR A 10 23.21 -22.75 -21.78
C THR A 10 21.72 -22.98 -22.02
N HIS A 11 21.11 -24.10 -21.61
CA HIS A 11 19.74 -24.42 -22.07
C HIS A 11 18.80 -25.12 -21.09
N ALA A 12 19.20 -25.38 -19.84
CA ALA A 12 18.30 -26.04 -18.88
C ALA A 12 17.76 -25.04 -17.86
N TYR A 13 16.44 -24.85 -17.82
CA TYR A 13 15.75 -24.05 -16.78
C TYR A 13 15.96 -24.62 -15.37
N TYR A 14 16.42 -25.87 -15.27
CA TYR A 14 16.76 -26.57 -14.04
C TYR A 14 17.99 -27.46 -14.27
N HIS A 15 18.98 -27.39 -13.39
CA HIS A 15 20.17 -28.23 -13.44
C HIS A 15 20.70 -28.51 -12.03
N GLU A 16 20.93 -29.79 -11.71
CA GLU A 16 21.56 -30.21 -10.46
C GLU A 16 23.06 -30.45 -10.68
N MET A 17 23.88 -29.75 -9.90
CA MET A 17 25.34 -29.82 -9.96
C MET A 17 25.87 -31.04 -9.18
N PRO A 18 27.11 -31.49 -9.44
CA PRO A 18 27.70 -32.63 -8.72
C PRO A 18 27.81 -32.47 -7.20
N ASP A 19 27.84 -31.23 -6.69
CA ASP A 19 27.84 -30.91 -5.26
C ASP A 19 26.43 -30.84 -4.65
N GLY A 20 25.38 -31.18 -5.43
CA GLY A 20 23.98 -31.07 -5.04
C GLY A 20 23.39 -29.66 -5.17
N THR A 21 24.15 -28.66 -5.65
CA THR A 21 23.63 -27.31 -5.88
C THR A 21 22.63 -27.34 -7.03
N ILE A 22 21.40 -26.87 -6.78
CA ILE A 22 20.40 -26.68 -7.83
C ILE A 22 20.59 -25.30 -8.46
N LYS A 23 20.75 -25.25 -9.79
CA LYS A 23 20.73 -24.01 -10.59
C LYS A 23 19.43 -23.93 -11.36
N GLN A 24 18.74 -22.80 -11.25
CA GLN A 24 17.49 -22.55 -11.96
C GLN A 24 17.55 -21.22 -12.68
N ILE A 25 16.90 -21.14 -13.85
CA ILE A 25 16.65 -19.88 -14.54
C ILE A 25 15.16 -19.60 -14.44
N ASN A 26 14.77 -18.48 -13.87
CA ASN A 26 13.37 -18.06 -13.86
C ASN A 26 12.95 -17.76 -15.31
N PRO A 27 11.94 -18.45 -15.87
CA PRO A 27 11.54 -18.27 -17.27
C PRO A 27 10.91 -16.90 -17.56
N PHE A 28 10.39 -16.22 -16.54
CA PHE A 28 9.74 -14.91 -16.65
C PHE A 28 10.73 -13.75 -16.53
N THR A 29 11.80 -13.92 -15.73
CA THR A 29 12.76 -12.84 -15.49
C THR A 29 14.14 -13.10 -16.11
N GLY A 30 14.43 -14.33 -16.53
CA GLY A 30 15.76 -14.78 -16.94
C GLY A 30 16.79 -14.79 -15.81
N THR A 31 16.38 -14.57 -14.55
CA THR A 31 17.28 -14.55 -13.40
C THR A 31 17.76 -15.96 -13.09
N ALA A 32 19.08 -16.15 -13.03
CA ALA A 32 19.68 -17.38 -12.56
C ALA A 32 19.77 -17.39 -11.02
N VAL A 33 19.39 -18.51 -10.41
CA VAL A 33 19.43 -18.74 -8.97
C VAL A 33 20.25 -20.00 -8.69
N TRP A 34 21.06 -19.96 -7.63
CA TRP A 34 21.81 -21.08 -7.11
C TRP A 34 21.26 -21.41 -5.72
N THR A 35 20.87 -22.66 -5.50
CA THR A 35 20.39 -23.19 -4.22
C THR A 35 21.35 -24.29 -3.77
N PRO A 36 22.42 -23.94 -3.03
CA PRO A 36 23.34 -24.93 -2.48
C PRO A 36 22.68 -25.76 -1.37
N PRO A 37 23.05 -27.05 -1.22
CA PRO A 37 22.55 -27.87 -0.12
C PRO A 37 22.96 -27.29 1.25
N GLY A 38 22.12 -27.45 2.26
CA GLY A 38 22.36 -27.02 3.64
C GLY A 38 22.23 -25.51 3.90
N ARG A 39 22.00 -24.66 2.87
CA ARG A 39 21.77 -23.22 3.08
C ARG A 39 20.54 -22.93 3.94
N GLY A 40 19.52 -23.80 3.88
CA GLY A 40 18.30 -23.73 4.67
C GLY A 40 18.46 -24.13 6.13
N ASP A 41 19.57 -24.77 6.51
CA ASP A 41 19.79 -25.29 7.87
C ASP A 41 20.12 -24.19 8.89
N LYS A 42 20.19 -22.93 8.43
CA LYS A 42 20.43 -21.79 9.31
C LYS A 42 19.26 -21.68 10.31
N PRO A 43 19.52 -21.73 11.63
CA PRO A 43 18.47 -21.59 12.62
C PRO A 43 17.77 -20.23 12.47
N ILE A 44 16.44 -20.26 12.36
CA ILE A 44 15.60 -19.06 12.42
C ILE A 44 15.28 -18.83 13.90
N SER A 45 15.79 -17.74 14.47
CA SER A 45 15.51 -17.35 15.85
C SER A 45 14.31 -16.41 15.87
N ASN A 46 13.19 -16.88 16.44
CA ASN A 46 12.00 -16.06 16.71
C ASN A 46 12.04 -15.43 18.11
N VAL A 47 13.24 -15.18 18.64
CA VAL A 47 13.42 -14.64 19.99
C VAL A 47 13.04 -13.17 20.00
N ILE A 48 12.21 -12.77 20.97
CA ILE A 48 11.88 -11.36 21.23
C ILE A 48 13.19 -10.61 21.52
N PRO A 49 13.51 -9.54 20.76
CA PRO A 49 14.74 -8.78 20.98
C PRO A 49 14.80 -8.25 22.41
N ALA A 50 15.99 -8.25 23.03
CA ALA A 50 16.16 -7.68 24.37
C ALA A 50 15.84 -6.17 24.42
N SER A 51 15.83 -5.49 23.27
CA SER A 51 15.43 -4.10 23.12
C SER A 51 13.91 -3.87 23.04
N ALA A 52 13.11 -4.93 22.94
CA ALA A 52 11.67 -4.82 22.79
C ALA A 52 11.04 -4.25 24.06
N LYS A 53 10.11 -3.32 23.89
CA LYS A 53 9.41 -2.66 25.00
C LYS A 53 8.01 -3.23 25.14
N LYS A 54 7.51 -3.22 26.37
CA LYS A 54 6.12 -3.59 26.63
C LYS A 54 5.18 -2.56 26.01
N ILE A 55 4.14 -3.03 25.33
CA ILE A 55 3.09 -2.18 24.81
C ILE A 55 2.06 -1.89 25.90
N ASP A 56 1.47 -0.69 25.85
CA ASP A 56 0.28 -0.36 26.65
C ASP A 56 -0.95 -0.79 25.87
N VAL A 57 -1.73 -1.74 26.40
CA VAL A 57 -2.88 -2.31 25.67
C VAL A 57 -4.09 -1.40 25.85
N THR A 58 -4.52 -0.76 24.77
CA THR A 58 -5.68 0.13 24.74
C THR A 58 -6.86 -0.53 24.03
N LYS A 59 -8.10 -0.12 24.35
CA LYS A 59 -9.31 -0.68 23.72
C LYS A 59 -9.38 -0.37 22.21
N ARG A 60 -9.04 0.86 21.84
CA ARG A 60 -8.81 1.28 20.46
C ARG A 60 -7.35 1.67 20.34
N GLU A 61 -6.64 0.93 19.51
CA GLU A 61 -5.22 1.15 19.29
C GLU A 61 -4.95 2.59 18.83
N ASP A 62 -3.90 3.19 19.35
CA ASP A 62 -3.49 4.57 19.10
C ASP A 62 -1.97 4.72 18.92
N TYR A 63 -1.27 3.63 18.60
CA TYR A 63 0.19 3.56 18.50
C TYR A 63 0.77 4.32 17.30
N CYS A 64 0.02 4.42 16.21
CA CYS A 64 0.41 5.17 15.01
C CYS A 64 -0.79 5.82 14.31
N ASN A 65 -0.54 6.65 13.31
CA ASN A 65 -1.57 7.38 12.56
C ASN A 65 -2.59 6.49 11.82
N PHE A 66 -2.29 5.20 11.61
CA PHE A 66 -3.19 4.25 10.97
C PHE A 66 -4.10 3.52 11.95
N CYS A 67 -3.84 3.61 13.26
CA CYS A 67 -4.59 2.90 14.27
C CYS A 67 -6.01 3.47 14.45
N SER A 68 -6.93 2.63 14.96
CA SER A 68 -8.36 2.92 15.03
C SER A 68 -8.78 4.15 15.84
N ALA A 69 -7.99 4.54 16.84
CA ALA A 69 -8.23 5.77 17.60
C ALA A 69 -7.87 7.04 16.83
N ARG A 70 -7.07 6.92 15.75
CA ARG A 70 -6.48 8.04 15.00
C ARG A 70 -6.99 8.12 13.57
N TYR A 71 -8.24 7.76 13.34
CA TYR A 71 -8.80 7.70 11.99
C TYR A 71 -8.72 9.02 11.20
N LEU A 72 -8.72 10.16 11.89
CA LEU A 72 -8.56 11.51 11.34
C LEU A 72 -7.09 11.92 11.09
N ASN A 73 -6.11 11.04 11.32
CA ASN A 73 -4.69 11.31 11.06
C ASN A 73 -4.25 10.85 9.65
N THR A 74 -5.20 10.46 8.81
CA THR A 74 -4.99 10.05 7.42
C THR A 74 -5.95 10.83 6.52
N PRO A 75 -5.67 10.98 5.22
CA PRO A 75 -6.62 11.61 4.32
C PRO A 75 -8.02 10.95 4.35
N PRO A 76 -9.08 11.68 3.97
CA PRO A 76 -10.44 11.15 3.91
C PRO A 76 -10.52 9.78 3.23
N GLU A 77 -11.07 8.79 3.95
CA GLU A 77 -11.22 7.43 3.44
C GLU A 77 -12.06 7.44 2.15
N LYS A 78 -11.63 6.67 1.15
CA LYS A 78 -12.44 6.41 -0.05
C LYS A 78 -13.46 5.31 0.23
N ALA A 79 -13.07 4.32 1.01
CA ALA A 79 -13.92 3.20 1.40
C ALA A 79 -13.39 2.52 2.67
N ARG A 80 -14.23 1.73 3.31
CA ARG A 80 -13.85 0.80 4.38
C ARG A 80 -14.65 -0.48 4.31
N MET A 81 -14.04 -1.57 4.72
CA MET A 81 -14.71 -2.83 4.96
C MET A 81 -15.10 -2.93 6.43
N ILE A 82 -16.36 -3.27 6.69
CA ILE A 82 -16.89 -3.49 8.04
C ILE A 82 -17.59 -4.84 8.12
N GLU A 83 -17.68 -5.39 9.33
CA GLU A 83 -18.57 -6.49 9.65
C GLU A 83 -19.94 -5.95 10.06
N LYS A 84 -21.00 -6.46 9.45
CA LYS A 84 -22.40 -6.12 9.76
C LYS A 84 -23.26 -7.38 9.77
N LYS A 85 -23.60 -7.87 10.97
CA LYS A 85 -24.48 -9.03 11.21
C LYS A 85 -23.95 -10.33 10.57
N GLY A 86 -22.68 -10.64 10.80
CA GLY A 86 -21.95 -11.78 10.26
C GLY A 86 -21.55 -11.65 8.79
N LYS A 87 -21.72 -10.47 8.18
CA LYS A 87 -21.37 -10.23 6.76
C LYS A 87 -20.43 -9.07 6.62
N HIS A 88 -19.42 -9.22 5.77
CA HIS A 88 -18.48 -8.14 5.48
C HIS A 88 -18.99 -7.33 4.29
N VAL A 89 -19.08 -6.01 4.45
CA VAL A 89 -19.58 -5.08 3.43
C VAL A 89 -18.64 -3.90 3.29
N ILE A 90 -18.59 -3.33 2.09
CA ILE A 90 -17.82 -2.12 1.80
C ILE A 90 -18.74 -0.91 1.97
N LEU A 91 -18.36 0.01 2.85
CA LEU A 91 -18.94 1.35 2.94
C LEU A 91 -18.05 2.34 2.19
N LYS A 92 -18.66 3.21 1.40
CA LYS A 92 -17.99 4.31 0.69
C LYS A 92 -18.46 5.64 1.30
N ASP A 93 -17.69 6.69 1.06
CA ASP A 93 -18.09 8.08 1.34
C ASP A 93 -18.46 8.39 2.80
N VAL A 94 -17.83 7.68 3.75
CA VAL A 94 -18.04 7.89 5.19
C VAL A 94 -17.54 9.27 5.59
N LYS A 95 -18.39 10.07 6.24
CA LYS A 95 -18.04 11.44 6.64
C LYS A 95 -17.09 11.48 7.84
N ALA A 96 -16.41 12.60 8.03
CA ALA A 96 -15.46 12.80 9.13
C ALA A 96 -16.11 12.52 10.51
N GLU A 97 -17.32 13.02 10.70
CA GLU A 97 -18.12 12.86 11.93
C GLU A 97 -18.61 11.41 12.17
N GLU A 98 -18.63 10.57 11.14
CA GLU A 98 -19.15 9.18 11.18
C GLU A 98 -18.03 8.13 11.28
N LEU A 99 -16.76 8.54 11.15
CA LEU A 99 -15.62 7.59 11.06
C LEU A 99 -15.53 6.63 12.24
N HIS A 100 -16.03 7.02 13.42
CA HIS A 100 -15.95 6.22 14.64
C HIS A 100 -17.22 5.43 14.98
N ASP A 101 -18.27 5.53 14.15
CA ASP A 101 -19.55 4.82 14.33
C ASP A 101 -19.44 3.33 14.01
N THR A 102 -18.43 2.95 13.24
CA THR A 102 -18.13 1.57 12.86
C THR A 102 -16.65 1.29 13.04
N ASP A 103 -16.29 0.07 13.42
CA ASP A 103 -14.90 -0.38 13.40
C ASP A 103 -14.58 -0.97 12.02
N ALA A 104 -13.58 -0.39 11.35
CA ALA A 104 -13.16 -0.83 10.03
C ALA A 104 -12.13 -1.97 10.13
N GLU A 105 -12.43 -3.09 9.47
CA GLU A 105 -11.50 -4.23 9.32
C GLU A 105 -10.35 -3.85 8.37
N PHE A 106 -10.70 -3.20 7.26
CA PHE A 106 -9.77 -2.60 6.32
C PHE A 106 -10.26 -1.22 5.90
N ARG A 107 -9.33 -0.30 5.68
CA ARG A 107 -9.64 1.05 5.18
C ARG A 107 -8.85 1.33 3.91
N ARG A 108 -9.50 1.99 2.96
CA ARG A 108 -8.89 2.50 1.74
C ARG A 108 -8.73 4.01 1.87
N VAL A 109 -7.49 4.48 1.96
CA VAL A 109 -7.18 5.92 2.07
C VAL A 109 -6.26 6.38 0.95
N PRO A 110 -6.34 7.65 0.54
CA PRO A 110 -5.28 8.28 -0.25
C PRO A 110 -3.92 8.22 0.48
N ASN A 111 -2.85 8.05 -0.27
CA ASN A 111 -1.50 8.21 0.27
C ASN A 111 -1.16 9.71 0.33
N LEU A 112 -0.64 10.17 1.48
CA LEU A 112 -0.28 11.58 1.67
C LEU A 112 0.89 12.02 0.77
N PHE A 113 1.80 11.08 0.48
CA PHE A 113 2.99 11.28 -0.34
C PHE A 113 2.87 10.41 -1.60
N GLU A 114 2.11 10.94 -2.57
CA GLU A 114 1.87 10.27 -3.85
C GLU A 114 3.18 10.05 -4.62
N ILE A 115 3.36 8.86 -5.21
CA ILE A 115 4.48 8.58 -6.12
C ILE A 115 4.21 9.24 -7.47
N VAL A 116 3.03 8.97 -8.04
CA VAL A 116 2.47 9.70 -9.18
C VAL A 116 1.38 10.61 -8.64
N THR A 117 1.66 11.91 -8.58
CA THR A 117 0.79 12.89 -7.93
C THR A 117 -0.47 13.18 -8.73
N TYR A 118 -1.52 13.67 -8.07
CA TYR A 118 -2.68 14.21 -8.79
C TYR A 118 -2.27 15.31 -9.80
N ASP A 119 -1.33 16.18 -9.44
CA ASP A 119 -0.83 17.24 -10.31
C ASP A 119 -0.11 16.71 -11.56
N TYR A 120 0.54 15.55 -11.47
CA TYR A 120 1.11 14.89 -12.65
C TYR A 120 0.01 14.56 -13.66
N TRP A 121 -1.11 13.98 -13.20
CA TRP A 121 -2.23 13.64 -14.07
C TRP A 121 -2.90 14.88 -14.65
N THR A 122 -3.15 15.90 -13.83
CA THR A 122 -3.80 17.14 -14.31
C THR A 122 -2.92 17.87 -15.34
N THR A 123 -1.60 17.95 -15.10
CA THR A 123 -0.68 18.71 -15.95
C THR A 123 -0.40 17.99 -17.27
N ASN A 124 -0.16 16.68 -17.25
CA ASN A 124 0.32 15.94 -18.42
C ASN A 124 -0.81 15.33 -19.26
N TYR A 125 -1.98 15.11 -18.64
CA TYR A 125 -3.10 14.42 -19.28
C TYR A 125 -4.39 15.24 -19.29
N ASP A 126 -4.38 16.48 -18.80
CA ASP A 126 -5.59 17.29 -18.61
C ASP A 126 -6.67 16.50 -17.83
N PHE A 127 -6.21 15.67 -16.89
CA PHE A 127 -7.09 14.84 -16.07
C PHE A 127 -7.79 15.70 -15.02
N GLY A 128 -9.10 15.52 -14.90
CA GLY A 128 -9.91 16.06 -13.81
C GLY A 128 -10.59 14.96 -13.01
N MET A 129 -10.94 15.25 -11.77
CA MET A 129 -11.79 14.37 -10.95
C MET A 129 -13.08 14.00 -11.69
N THR A 130 -13.51 12.75 -11.55
CA THR A 130 -14.82 12.32 -12.03
C THR A 130 -15.95 13.06 -11.31
N PRO A 131 -17.16 13.17 -11.90
CA PRO A 131 -18.31 13.78 -11.23
C PRO A 131 -18.58 13.21 -9.83
N GLU A 132 -18.41 11.89 -9.66
CA GLU A 132 -18.59 11.21 -8.38
C GLU A 132 -17.54 11.67 -7.35
N ASN A 133 -16.28 11.84 -7.75
CA ASN A 133 -15.24 12.33 -6.84
C ASN A 133 -15.39 13.82 -6.52
N VAL A 134 -15.89 14.63 -7.45
CA VAL A 134 -16.25 16.03 -7.19
C VAL A 134 -17.39 16.09 -6.17
N GLN A 135 -18.44 15.28 -6.33
CA GLN A 135 -19.55 15.21 -5.41
C GLN A 135 -19.10 14.71 -4.03
N ARG A 136 -18.31 13.63 -3.98
CA ARG A 136 -17.74 13.10 -2.74
C ARG A 136 -16.94 14.16 -1.98
N LYS A 137 -16.13 14.95 -2.69
CA LYS A 137 -15.40 16.07 -2.09
C LYS A 137 -16.35 17.13 -1.53
N ALA A 138 -17.34 17.54 -2.31
CA ALA A 138 -18.32 18.54 -1.86
C ALA A 138 -19.09 18.07 -0.62
N ASP A 139 -19.53 16.81 -0.61
CA ASP A 139 -20.26 16.21 0.50
C ASP A 139 -19.40 16.09 1.75
N TYR A 140 -18.13 15.69 1.60
CA TYR A 140 -17.18 15.62 2.72
C TYR A 140 -16.90 17.00 3.32
N LEU A 141 -16.81 18.03 2.48
CA LEU A 141 -16.57 19.42 2.89
C LEU A 141 -17.84 20.16 3.33
N SER A 142 -19.01 19.50 3.33
CA SER A 142 -20.27 20.10 3.74
C SER A 142 -20.40 20.29 5.27
N SER A 143 -19.55 19.62 6.06
CA SER A 143 -19.51 19.73 7.53
C SER A 143 -18.27 20.46 8.02
N ALA A 144 -18.36 21.09 9.20
CA ALA A 144 -17.22 21.78 9.82
C ALA A 144 -16.09 20.80 10.17
N GLU A 145 -16.47 19.59 10.62
CA GLU A 145 -15.57 18.48 10.91
C GLU A 145 -14.81 18.01 9.68
N GLY A 146 -15.49 17.88 8.53
CA GLY A 146 -14.87 17.49 7.27
C GLY A 146 -13.91 18.54 6.73
N ILE A 147 -14.27 19.83 6.79
CA ILE A 147 -13.35 20.92 6.44
C ILE A 147 -12.11 20.89 7.34
N ARG A 148 -12.31 20.85 8.67
CA ARG A 148 -11.20 20.82 9.63
C ARG A 148 -10.27 19.65 9.36
N HIS A 149 -10.82 18.44 9.20
CA HIS A 149 -10.02 17.26 8.91
C HIS A 149 -9.18 17.41 7.64
N VAL A 150 -9.78 17.89 6.54
CA VAL A 150 -9.04 18.09 5.29
C VAL A 150 -7.91 19.11 5.45
N ILE A 151 -8.16 20.21 6.16
CA ILE A 151 -7.15 21.24 6.42
C ILE A 151 -6.03 20.70 7.32
N ASP A 152 -6.36 19.95 8.36
CA ASP A 152 -5.38 19.35 9.27
C ASP A 152 -4.45 18.38 8.51
N ILE A 153 -4.98 17.60 7.57
CA ILE A 153 -4.17 16.69 6.74
C ILE A 153 -3.32 17.45 5.72
N VAL A 154 -3.82 18.53 5.12
CA VAL A 154 -3.01 19.40 4.25
C VAL A 154 -1.86 20.01 5.05
N ASP A 155 -2.14 20.53 6.25
CA ASP A 155 -1.13 21.12 7.12
C ASP A 155 -0.11 20.08 7.58
N LEU A 156 -0.54 18.85 7.89
CA LEU A 156 0.34 17.73 8.19
C LEU A 156 1.30 17.44 7.01
N LYS A 157 0.79 17.38 5.77
CA LYS A 157 1.60 17.19 4.56
C LYS A 157 2.62 18.30 4.38
N LEU A 158 2.21 19.56 4.56
CA LEU A 158 3.08 20.72 4.41
C LEU A 158 4.20 20.74 5.46
N ARG A 159 3.88 20.43 6.74
CA ARG A 159 4.90 20.29 7.80
C ARG A 159 5.91 19.20 7.46
N ALA A 160 5.45 18.05 6.97
CA ALA A 160 6.34 16.97 6.54
C ALA A 160 7.21 17.35 5.32
N ALA A 161 6.74 18.30 4.49
CA ALA A 161 7.52 18.91 3.43
C ALA A 161 8.42 20.08 3.91
N ASN A 162 8.64 20.20 5.22
CA ASN A 162 9.48 21.22 5.87
C ASN A 162 8.99 22.67 5.76
N TYR A 163 7.68 22.89 5.56
CA TYR A 163 7.11 24.23 5.70
C TYR A 163 6.99 24.61 7.18
N THR A 164 7.32 25.87 7.48
CA THR A 164 7.13 26.46 8.82
C THR A 164 5.66 26.77 9.10
N ASP A 165 5.27 26.82 10.37
CA ASP A 165 3.89 27.17 10.75
C ASP A 165 3.46 28.56 10.24
N GLN A 166 4.40 29.51 10.12
CA GLN A 166 4.10 30.83 9.55
C GLN A 166 3.78 30.75 8.06
N GLN A 167 4.54 29.96 7.29
CA GLN A 167 4.25 29.72 5.87
C GLN A 167 2.91 29.01 5.70
N ILE A 168 2.62 27.98 6.50
CA ILE A 168 1.37 27.23 6.43
C ILE A 168 0.16 28.12 6.73
N LYS A 169 0.27 29.03 7.72
CA LYS A 169 -0.77 30.01 8.05
C LYS A 169 -1.00 31.06 6.96
N SER A 170 0.01 31.32 6.12
CA SER A 170 -0.09 32.29 5.02
C SER A 170 -0.82 31.74 3.80
N ILE A 171 -0.92 30.41 3.66
CA ILE A 171 -1.67 29.76 2.57
C ILE A 171 -3.16 29.94 2.83
N SER A 172 -3.88 30.44 1.84
CA SER A 172 -5.31 30.70 1.93
C SER A 172 -6.12 29.41 2.09
N LEU A 173 -7.32 29.51 2.66
CA LEU A 173 -8.22 28.37 2.77
C LEU A 173 -8.55 27.77 1.38
N GLU A 174 -8.78 28.62 0.39
CA GLU A 174 -9.05 28.20 -1.00
C GLU A 174 -7.90 27.37 -1.58
N GLU A 175 -6.65 27.81 -1.38
CA GLU A 175 -5.48 27.06 -1.85
C GLU A 175 -5.33 25.72 -1.13
N LYS A 176 -5.55 25.67 0.19
CA LYS A 176 -5.53 24.39 0.93
C LYS A 176 -6.62 23.44 0.44
N LEU A 177 -7.81 23.96 0.18
CA LEU A 177 -8.89 23.18 -0.41
C LEU A 177 -8.56 22.75 -1.84
N LYS A 178 -7.79 23.51 -2.63
CA LYS A 178 -7.30 23.05 -3.94
C LYS A 178 -6.27 21.93 -3.79
N MET A 179 -5.32 22.05 -2.85
CA MET A 179 -4.33 21.01 -2.56
C MET A 179 -4.98 19.69 -2.16
N SER A 180 -6.12 19.74 -1.46
CA SER A 180 -6.86 18.54 -1.06
C SER A 180 -7.49 17.77 -2.22
N ASN A 181 -7.52 18.32 -3.45
CA ASN A 181 -7.95 17.57 -4.64
C ASN A 181 -7.24 16.21 -4.76
N ALA A 182 -5.97 16.13 -4.36
CA ALA A 182 -5.22 14.87 -4.35
C ALA A 182 -5.86 13.79 -3.46
N PHE A 183 -6.53 14.15 -2.37
CA PHE A 183 -7.23 13.18 -1.51
C PHE A 183 -8.49 12.61 -2.19
N PHE A 184 -9.03 13.34 -3.16
CA PHE A 184 -10.28 12.96 -3.80
C PHE A 184 -10.06 12.32 -5.18
N GLY A 185 -9.12 12.84 -5.97
CA GLY A 185 -8.81 12.40 -7.32
C GLY A 185 -7.47 11.70 -7.52
N GLY A 186 -6.63 11.60 -6.49
CA GLY A 186 -5.32 10.94 -6.58
C GLY A 186 -5.41 9.44 -6.81
N GLY A 187 -4.37 8.88 -7.44
CA GLY A 187 -4.26 7.46 -7.80
C GLY A 187 -3.22 6.67 -6.99
N HIS A 188 -2.59 7.29 -5.98
CA HIS A 188 -1.77 6.57 -5.00
C HIS A 188 -2.56 6.40 -3.71
N GLU A 189 -2.83 5.16 -3.33
CA GLU A 189 -3.72 4.81 -2.23
C GLU A 189 -3.13 3.71 -1.35
N LEU A 190 -3.67 3.58 -0.15
CA LEU A 190 -3.31 2.58 0.84
C LEU A 190 -4.51 1.73 1.21
N ILE A 191 -4.31 0.42 1.38
CA ILE A 191 -5.25 -0.43 2.10
C ILE A 191 -4.64 -0.75 3.47
N VAL A 192 -5.25 -0.21 4.53
CA VAL A 192 -4.75 -0.27 5.90
C VAL A 192 -5.58 -1.29 6.69
N ALA A 193 -4.93 -2.25 7.34
CA ALA A 193 -5.61 -3.22 8.20
C ALA A 193 -5.98 -2.62 9.56
N GLN A 194 -6.93 -3.22 10.27
CA GLN A 194 -7.40 -2.72 11.57
C GLN A 194 -6.31 -2.72 12.65
N HIS A 195 -5.57 -3.83 12.76
CA HIS A 195 -4.68 -4.12 13.88
C HIS A 195 -3.23 -3.75 13.58
N HIS A 196 -2.61 -3.07 14.53
CA HIS A 196 -1.19 -2.73 14.54
C HIS A 196 -0.35 -3.91 15.05
N TYR A 197 -0.79 -4.53 16.14
CA TYR A 197 -0.13 -5.67 16.76
C TYR A 197 -0.98 -6.94 16.61
N ARG A 198 -0.33 -8.10 16.66
CA ARG A 198 -1.03 -9.38 16.64
C ARG A 198 -1.88 -9.55 17.90
N SER A 199 -2.86 -10.45 17.84
CA SER A 199 -3.68 -10.75 19.01
C SER A 199 -2.80 -11.22 20.18
N LYS A 200 -3.02 -10.64 21.37
CA LYS A 200 -2.27 -10.92 22.61
C LYS A 200 -0.78 -10.53 22.56
N ALA A 201 -0.41 -9.55 21.73
CA ALA A 201 0.91 -8.94 21.79
C ALA A 201 1.16 -8.34 23.19
N GLU A 202 2.37 -8.54 23.70
CA GLU A 202 2.88 -7.92 24.93
C GLU A 202 4.00 -6.92 24.64
N TYR A 203 4.68 -7.08 23.49
CA TYR A 203 5.84 -6.29 23.10
C TYR A 203 5.68 -5.61 21.74
N ASP A 204 6.37 -4.49 21.58
CA ASP A 204 6.34 -3.65 20.37
C ASP A 204 6.92 -4.33 19.12
N SER A 205 7.66 -5.42 19.29
CA SER A 205 8.14 -6.26 18.20
C SER A 205 7.06 -7.17 17.59
N GLU A 206 5.89 -7.30 18.20
CA GLU A 206 4.87 -8.29 17.87
C GLU A 206 3.77 -7.73 16.94
N LEU A 207 4.21 -7.13 15.84
CA LEU A 207 3.38 -6.49 14.84
C LEU A 207 2.42 -7.48 14.15
N CYS A 208 1.23 -6.98 13.78
CA CYS A 208 0.30 -7.72 12.94
C CYS A 208 0.84 -7.72 11.50
N SER A 209 1.33 -8.86 11.03
CA SER A 209 1.75 -9.02 9.64
C SER A 209 0.62 -9.64 8.80
N SER A 210 0.75 -9.62 7.47
CA SER A 210 -0.19 -10.33 6.60
C SER A 210 -0.23 -11.85 6.87
N GLY A 211 0.84 -12.41 7.46
CA GLY A 211 0.88 -13.82 7.87
C GLY A 211 0.14 -14.12 9.19
N GLU A 212 -0.21 -13.09 9.97
CA GLU A 212 -1.03 -13.22 11.19
C GLU A 212 -2.53 -13.19 10.88
N LEU A 213 -2.91 -12.81 9.66
CA LEU A 213 -4.30 -12.85 9.20
C LEU A 213 -4.75 -14.30 8.99
N THR A 214 -5.97 -14.60 9.42
CA THR A 214 -6.65 -15.84 9.05
C THR A 214 -6.88 -15.92 7.54
N PRO A 215 -7.09 -17.12 6.96
CA PRO A 215 -7.38 -17.27 5.53
C PRO A 215 -8.55 -16.40 5.04
N ASP A 216 -9.60 -16.25 5.86
CA ASP A 216 -10.78 -15.45 5.51
C ASP A 216 -10.49 -13.94 5.57
N GLU A 217 -9.75 -13.46 6.58
CA GLU A 217 -9.28 -12.07 6.64
C GLU A 217 -8.37 -11.75 5.47
N HIS A 218 -7.46 -12.66 5.14
CA HIS A 218 -6.55 -12.51 4.01
C HIS A 218 -7.30 -12.48 2.69
N TYR A 219 -8.30 -13.34 2.50
CA TYR A 219 -9.20 -13.31 1.34
C TYR A 219 -9.90 -11.95 1.22
N ARG A 220 -10.48 -11.45 2.31
CA ARG A 220 -11.15 -10.13 2.33
C ARG A 220 -10.19 -8.99 2.05
N TYR A 221 -8.98 -9.02 2.60
CA TYR A 221 -7.93 -8.04 2.32
C TYR A 221 -7.62 -7.97 0.82
N PHE A 222 -7.58 -9.13 0.14
CA PHE A 222 -7.40 -9.21 -1.31
C PHE A 222 -8.61 -8.72 -2.10
N MET A 223 -9.82 -9.17 -1.74
CA MET A 223 -11.04 -8.70 -2.42
C MET A 223 -11.21 -7.18 -2.31
N PHE A 224 -10.92 -6.61 -1.15
CA PHE A 224 -10.94 -5.16 -0.96
C PHE A 224 -9.85 -4.44 -1.75
N THR A 225 -8.67 -5.05 -1.89
CA THR A 225 -7.60 -4.55 -2.76
C THR A 225 -8.03 -4.56 -4.23
N ILE A 226 -8.68 -5.63 -4.70
CA ILE A 226 -9.16 -5.77 -6.08
C ILE A 226 -10.23 -4.73 -6.40
N ASP A 227 -11.20 -4.53 -5.49
CA ASP A 227 -12.22 -3.46 -5.63
C ASP A 227 -11.56 -2.09 -5.80
N ALA A 228 -10.50 -1.80 -5.02
CA ALA A 228 -9.74 -0.56 -5.14
C ALA A 228 -9.01 -0.43 -6.49
N ILE A 229 -8.39 -1.50 -7.00
CA ILE A 229 -7.74 -1.51 -8.32
C ILE A 229 -8.76 -1.19 -9.41
N GLU A 230 -9.90 -1.87 -9.41
CA GLU A 230 -10.95 -1.64 -10.40
C GLU A 230 -11.45 -0.20 -10.39
N ASP A 231 -11.66 0.35 -9.19
CA ASP A 231 -12.11 1.72 -9.00
C ASP A 231 -11.09 2.75 -9.51
N ILE A 232 -9.79 2.56 -9.23
CA ILE A 232 -8.70 3.40 -9.74
C ILE A 232 -8.70 3.42 -11.28
N VAL A 233 -8.78 2.24 -11.91
CA VAL A 233 -8.79 2.12 -13.38
C VAL A 233 -10.03 2.75 -13.99
N LYS A 234 -11.20 2.60 -13.36
CA LYS A 234 -12.45 3.24 -13.80
C LYS A 234 -12.40 4.75 -13.67
N ALA A 235 -11.76 5.27 -12.62
CA ALA A 235 -11.72 6.70 -12.32
C ALA A 235 -10.78 7.51 -13.23
N ASN A 236 -9.70 6.90 -13.72
CA ASN A 236 -8.73 7.58 -14.57
C ASN A 236 -8.42 6.77 -15.83
N ARG A 237 -8.96 7.22 -16.97
CA ARG A 237 -8.82 6.58 -18.29
C ARG A 237 -7.37 6.43 -18.80
N TYR A 238 -6.44 7.19 -18.24
CA TYR A 238 -5.04 7.19 -18.64
C TYR A 238 -4.22 6.12 -17.90
N VAL A 239 -4.77 5.55 -16.83
CA VAL A 239 -4.12 4.48 -16.07
C VAL A 239 -4.03 3.25 -16.95
N ARG A 240 -2.80 2.75 -17.14
CA ARG A 240 -2.52 1.50 -17.86
C ARG A 240 -2.24 0.34 -16.93
N TYR A 241 -1.79 0.63 -15.73
CA TYR A 241 -1.46 -0.38 -14.73
C TYR A 241 -1.62 0.20 -13.31
N VAL A 242 -1.98 -0.66 -12.36
CA VAL A 242 -1.99 -0.32 -10.94
C VAL A 242 -0.98 -1.24 -10.25
N SER A 243 0.14 -0.65 -9.82
CA SER A 243 1.15 -1.39 -9.06
C SER A 243 0.70 -1.57 -7.63
N VAL A 244 0.53 -2.82 -7.21
CA VAL A 244 0.14 -3.17 -5.83
C VAL A 244 1.29 -3.86 -5.14
N PHE A 245 1.72 -3.30 -4.02
CA PHE A 245 2.84 -3.84 -3.24
C PHE A 245 2.67 -3.58 -1.75
N GLN A 246 3.47 -4.28 -0.94
CA GLN A 246 3.53 -4.11 0.50
C GLN A 246 5.00 -4.10 0.91
N ASN A 247 5.43 -2.98 1.49
CA ASN A 247 6.73 -2.91 2.14
C ASN A 247 6.53 -3.33 3.60
N TRP A 248 7.31 -4.31 4.08
CA TRP A 248 7.18 -4.81 5.44
C TRP A 248 8.41 -4.46 6.28
N LEU A 249 8.21 -3.61 7.30
CA LEU A 249 9.24 -3.03 8.17
C LEU A 249 10.21 -2.07 7.44
N SER A 250 10.89 -1.25 8.25
CA SER A 250 11.83 -0.23 7.78
C SER A 250 12.94 -0.77 6.88
N ASN A 251 13.45 -1.99 7.15
CA ASN A 251 14.47 -2.65 6.33
C ASN A 251 14.00 -2.96 4.90
N ALA A 252 12.69 -3.08 4.67
CA ALA A 252 12.09 -3.23 3.34
C ALA A 252 11.51 -1.91 2.80
N GLY A 253 11.81 -0.77 3.44
CA GLY A 253 11.34 0.55 3.02
C GLY A 253 9.92 0.90 3.48
N ALA A 254 9.39 0.25 4.52
CA ALA A 254 8.13 0.69 5.13
C ALA A 254 8.37 1.93 6.02
N SER A 255 7.57 2.98 5.83
CA SER A 255 7.59 4.16 6.70
C SER A 255 6.70 4.01 7.94
N PHE A 256 5.78 3.05 7.91
CA PHE A 256 4.92 2.69 9.03
C PHE A 256 4.94 1.17 9.21
N ASP A 257 5.06 0.72 10.45
CA ASP A 257 5.06 -0.71 10.80
C ASP A 257 3.66 -1.33 10.77
N HIS A 258 2.62 -0.50 10.78
CA HIS A 258 1.22 -0.91 10.70
C HIS A 258 0.93 -1.54 9.34
N LEU A 259 0.32 -2.72 9.30
CA LEU A 259 0.04 -3.46 8.07
C LEU A 259 -0.76 -2.65 7.05
N HIS A 260 -0.15 -2.42 5.88
CA HIS A 260 -0.81 -1.76 4.77
C HIS A 260 -0.24 -2.20 3.41
N LYS A 261 -1.09 -2.18 2.38
CA LYS A 261 -0.70 -2.25 0.96
C LYS A 261 -0.66 -0.84 0.38
N GLN A 262 0.16 -0.64 -0.64
CA GLN A 262 0.16 0.54 -1.48
C GLN A 262 -0.34 0.16 -2.89
N LEU A 263 -1.16 1.01 -3.47
CA LEU A 263 -1.69 0.90 -4.82
C LEU A 263 -1.32 2.17 -5.56
N VAL A 264 -0.54 2.05 -6.63
CA VAL A 264 -0.06 3.20 -7.41
C VAL A 264 -0.56 3.08 -8.84
N ALA A 265 -1.45 3.99 -9.23
CA ALA A 265 -1.84 4.18 -10.61
C ALA A 265 -0.66 4.70 -11.44
N ILE A 266 -0.37 4.04 -12.55
CA ILE A 266 0.67 4.44 -13.51
C ILE A 266 0.13 4.39 -14.95
N ASP A 267 0.65 5.26 -15.79
CA ASP A 267 0.30 5.43 -17.21
C ASP A 267 1.11 4.52 -18.15
N GLU A 268 2.10 3.82 -17.62
CA GLU A 268 2.96 2.90 -18.36
C GLU A 268 2.99 1.50 -17.73
N TRP A 269 3.56 0.53 -18.44
CA TRP A 269 3.91 -0.76 -17.87
C TRP A 269 5.33 -0.72 -17.33
N GLY A 270 5.58 -1.31 -16.16
CA GLY A 270 6.94 -1.40 -15.63
C GLY A 270 7.82 -2.33 -16.47
N VAL A 271 9.13 -2.08 -16.50
CA VAL A 271 10.13 -2.87 -17.25
C VAL A 271 10.02 -4.38 -17.00
N ALA A 272 9.69 -4.78 -15.76
CA ALA A 272 9.48 -6.19 -15.42
C ALA A 272 8.32 -6.79 -16.23
N ILE A 273 7.17 -6.11 -16.29
CA ILE A 273 5.99 -6.56 -17.02
C ILE A 273 6.27 -6.61 -18.52
N GLU A 274 6.92 -5.58 -19.07
CA GLU A 274 7.30 -5.58 -20.48
C GLU A 274 8.22 -6.76 -20.83
N ARG A 275 9.17 -7.05 -19.94
CA ARG A 275 10.10 -8.18 -20.09
C ARG A 275 9.40 -9.53 -19.95
N GLU A 276 8.48 -9.65 -18.99
CA GLU A 276 7.66 -10.86 -18.80
C GLU A 276 6.77 -11.12 -20.01
N ILE A 277 6.12 -10.09 -20.55
CA ILE A 277 5.32 -10.17 -21.79
C ILE A 277 6.21 -10.58 -22.97
N HIS A 278 7.42 -10.02 -23.08
CA HIS A 278 8.36 -10.39 -24.12
C HIS A 278 8.76 -11.88 -24.00
N HIS A 279 9.19 -12.30 -22.81
CA HIS A 279 9.57 -13.71 -22.54
C HIS A 279 8.42 -14.67 -22.76
N PHE A 280 7.21 -14.30 -22.36
CA PHE A 280 6.00 -15.09 -22.63
C PHE A 280 5.76 -15.24 -24.14
N ARG A 281 5.87 -14.17 -24.93
CA ARG A 281 5.65 -14.21 -26.39
C ARG A 281 6.68 -15.06 -27.14
N ILE A 282 7.91 -15.14 -26.66
CA ILE A 282 8.98 -15.95 -27.29
C ILE A 282 9.04 -17.38 -26.74
N ASN A 283 8.32 -17.69 -25.66
CA ASN A 283 8.26 -19.03 -25.10
C ASN A 283 7.48 -19.94 -26.05
N GLN A 284 8.13 -20.98 -26.56
CA GLN A 284 7.58 -21.90 -27.56
C GLN A 284 6.84 -23.11 -26.95
N ASN A 285 6.74 -23.17 -25.62
CA ASN A 285 6.04 -24.22 -24.89
C ASN A 285 4.54 -23.93 -24.73
#